data_AF-A0A562T805-F1
#
_entry.id   AF-A0A562T805-F1
#
_cell.length_a   1.000
_cell.length_b   1.000
_cell.length_c   1.000
_cell.angle_alpha   90.00
_cell.angle_beta   90.00
_cell.angle_gamma   90.00
#
_symmetry.space_group_name_H-M   'P 1'
#
loop_
_entity.id
_entity.type
_entity.pdbx_description
1 polymer ?
#
loop_
_entity_poly.entity_id
_entity_poly.type
_entity_poly.pdbx_seq_one_letter_code
_entity_poly.pdbx_strand_id
1 'polypeptide(L)'
;MNGAQDLGGQMGFGPIEIEVDEPNFHAPWEERAFALTLAMGATGTWSIDTSRYMRETLHPVDYLSSSYYEIWLKGLERLVVAYGLASRAEIGAGRMLEPAKPVKNILTAGKVAATLAKGGPPTGPQQRLPLSNKATRWWPGA
;
A
#
# COMPACT_ATOMS: atom_id res chain seq x y z
N MET A 1 -9.54 6.18 -8.97
CA MET A 1 -9.37 6.34 -10.43
C MET A 1 -9.96 5.13 -11.11
N ASN A 2 -10.40 5.24 -12.37
CA ASN A 2 -10.87 4.07 -13.14
C ASN A 2 -9.64 3.26 -13.59
N GLY A 3 -9.09 2.46 -12.67
CA GLY A 3 -7.85 1.71 -12.84
C GLY A 3 -8.06 0.20 -12.69
N ALA A 4 -6.99 -0.56 -12.89
CA ALA A 4 -7.03 -2.03 -12.89
C ALA A 4 -7.42 -2.66 -11.54
N GLN A 5 -7.29 -1.92 -10.44
CA GLN A 5 -7.71 -2.34 -9.11
C GLN A 5 -9.24 -2.41 -8.94
N ASP A 6 -10.00 -1.68 -9.77
CA ASP A 6 -11.45 -1.51 -9.59
C ASP A 6 -12.18 -2.62 -10.37
N LEU A 7 -12.11 -3.82 -9.82
CA LEU A 7 -12.60 -5.05 -10.46
C LEU A 7 -14.08 -5.36 -10.17
N GLY A 8 -14.78 -4.49 -9.43
CA GLY A 8 -16.17 -4.70 -9.05
C GLY A 8 -17.07 -4.89 -10.28
N GLY A 9 -17.66 -6.08 -10.43
CA GLY A 9 -18.57 -6.41 -11.54
C GLY A 9 -17.88 -6.80 -12.86
N GLN A 10 -16.55 -6.91 -12.89
CA GLN A 10 -15.81 -7.39 -14.06
C GLN A 10 -15.95 -8.92 -14.25
N MET A 11 -15.76 -9.38 -15.48
CA MET A 11 -15.82 -10.80 -15.87
C MET A 11 -14.50 -11.23 -16.52
N GLY A 12 -14.26 -12.54 -16.62
CA GLY A 12 -13.14 -13.09 -17.41
C GLY A 12 -11.85 -13.40 -16.64
N PHE A 13 -11.87 -13.38 -15.30
CA PHE A 13 -10.70 -13.72 -14.47
C PHE A 13 -10.54 -15.21 -14.16
N GLY A 14 -11.51 -16.04 -14.57
CA GLY A 14 -11.52 -17.47 -14.25
C GLY A 14 -12.00 -17.77 -12.82
N PRO A 15 -11.86 -19.02 -12.37
CA PRO A 15 -12.20 -19.43 -11.01
C PRO A 15 -11.24 -18.84 -9.98
N ILE A 16 -11.66 -18.84 -8.71
CA ILE A 16 -10.79 -18.49 -7.58
C ILE A 16 -9.89 -19.69 -7.29
N GLU A 17 -8.58 -19.48 -7.43
CA GLU A 17 -7.57 -20.45 -6.98
C GLU A 17 -7.39 -20.36 -5.47
N ILE A 18 -7.44 -21.50 -4.77
CA ILE A 18 -7.26 -21.60 -3.32
C ILE A 18 -6.12 -22.57 -3.07
N GLU A 19 -5.04 -22.07 -2.46
CA GLU A 19 -3.91 -22.89 -2.06
C GLU A 19 -4.17 -23.53 -0.68
N VAL A 20 -4.02 -24.85 -0.60
CA VAL A 20 -4.08 -25.56 0.69
C VAL A 20 -2.76 -25.35 1.42
N ASP A 21 -2.84 -24.98 2.70
CA ASP A 21 -1.67 -24.70 3.55
C ASP A 21 -0.77 -23.56 3.01
N GLU A 22 -1.38 -22.53 2.42
CA GLU A 22 -0.68 -21.35 1.89
C GLU A 22 0.30 -20.75 2.92
N PRO A 23 1.59 -20.59 2.59
CA PRO A 23 2.55 -19.97 3.48
C PRO A 23 2.30 -18.46 3.60
N ASN A 24 2.74 -17.84 4.70
CA ASN A 24 2.67 -16.37 4.85
C ASN A 24 3.43 -15.61 3.74
N PHE A 25 4.48 -16.23 3.20
CA PHE A 25 5.34 -15.71 2.13
C PHE A 25 5.78 -16.88 1.24
N HIS A 26 5.53 -16.80 -0.07
CA HIS A 26 5.93 -17.78 -1.08
C HIS A 26 7.42 -17.70 -1.42
N ALA A 27 8.05 -16.56 -1.15
CA ALA A 27 9.49 -16.37 -1.38
C ALA A 27 10.15 -15.43 -0.35
N PRO A 28 11.46 -15.61 -0.06
CA PRO A 28 12.17 -14.77 0.92
C PRO A 28 12.17 -13.27 0.62
N TRP A 29 11.95 -12.86 -0.63
CA TRP A 29 11.90 -11.44 -1.00
C TRP A 29 10.58 -10.79 -0.58
N GLU A 30 9.50 -11.56 -0.44
CA GLU A 30 8.17 -11.05 -0.07
C GLU A 30 8.14 -10.56 1.39
N GLU A 31 8.79 -11.30 2.29
CA GLU A 31 9.00 -10.88 3.68
C GLU A 31 9.72 -9.52 3.73
N ARG A 32 10.74 -9.34 2.88
CA ARG A 32 11.49 -8.08 2.79
C ARG A 32 10.64 -6.96 2.21
N ALA A 33 9.87 -7.21 1.15
CA ALA A 33 8.99 -6.22 0.53
C ALA A 33 7.92 -5.74 1.53
N PHE A 34 7.35 -6.66 2.31
CA PHE A 34 6.44 -6.35 3.40
C PHE A 34 7.11 -5.51 4.48
N ALA A 35 8.27 -5.95 4.99
CA ALA A 35 9.00 -5.26 6.05
C ALA A 35 9.42 -3.84 5.63
N LEU A 36 9.92 -3.66 4.41
CA LEU A 36 10.27 -2.35 3.86
C LEU A 36 9.05 -1.44 3.75
N THR A 37 7.92 -1.96 3.27
CA THR A 37 6.69 -1.18 3.18
C THR A 37 6.21 -0.71 4.55
N LEU A 38 6.25 -1.57 5.57
CA LEU A 38 5.90 -1.19 6.95
C LEU A 38 6.86 -0.15 7.52
N ALA A 39 8.17 -0.35 7.35
CA ALA A 39 9.18 0.59 7.83
C ALA A 39 9.01 1.97 7.20
N MET A 40 8.76 2.02 5.88
CA MET A 40 8.54 3.28 5.17
C MET A 40 7.21 3.94 5.53
N GLY A 41 6.15 3.18 5.74
CA GLY A 41 4.88 3.72 6.26
C GLY A 41 5.05 4.34 7.65
N ALA A 42 5.86 3.72 8.52
CA ALA A 42 6.11 4.22 9.86
C ALA A 42 6.88 5.56 9.89
N THR A 43 7.56 5.95 8.80
CA THR A 43 8.21 7.27 8.70
C THR A 43 7.22 8.42 8.84
N GLY A 44 5.94 8.19 8.50
CA GLY A 44 4.90 9.23 8.49
C GLY A 44 5.06 10.25 7.37
N THR A 45 5.89 9.95 6.35
CA THR A 45 6.08 10.82 5.18
C THR A 45 4.81 10.94 4.33
N TRP A 46 3.96 9.92 4.34
CA TRP A 46 2.69 9.86 3.63
C TRP A 46 1.64 9.05 4.39
N SER A 47 0.37 9.13 3.97
CA SER A 47 -0.71 8.32 4.52
C SER A 47 -0.85 6.97 3.81
N ILE A 48 -1.59 6.04 4.43
CA ILE A 48 -1.93 4.76 3.77
C ILE A 48 -2.74 4.98 2.48
N ASP A 49 -3.54 6.03 2.41
CA ASP A 49 -4.31 6.39 1.20
C ASP A 49 -3.40 6.79 0.04
N THR A 50 -2.34 7.56 0.32
CA THR A 50 -1.29 7.86 -0.68
C THR A 50 -0.60 6.57 -1.15
N SER A 51 -0.39 5.62 -0.23
CA SER A 51 0.19 4.32 -0.59
C SER A 51 -0.73 3.51 -1.51
N ARG A 52 -2.04 3.49 -1.23
CA ARG A 52 -3.05 2.87 -2.10
C ARG A 52 -3.06 3.55 -3.46
N TYR A 53 -3.19 4.87 -3.49
CA TYR A 53 -3.17 5.67 -4.71
C TYR A 53 -1.97 5.34 -5.59
N MET A 54 -0.76 5.22 -5.02
CA MET A 54 0.41 4.91 -5.84
C MET A 54 0.37 3.52 -6.46
N ARG A 55 -0.15 2.51 -5.77
CA ARG A 55 -0.37 1.16 -6.34
C ARG A 55 -1.45 1.19 -7.42
N GLU A 56 -2.51 1.96 -7.18
CA GLU A 56 -3.64 2.14 -8.09
C GLU A 56 -3.30 2.92 -9.38
N THR A 57 -2.16 3.61 -9.40
CA THR A 57 -1.65 4.31 -10.58
C THR A 57 -0.67 3.46 -11.40
N LEU A 58 -0.44 2.19 -11.05
CA LEU A 58 0.38 1.29 -11.85
C LEU A 58 -0.26 1.07 -13.23
N HIS A 59 0.57 0.82 -14.24
CA HIS A 59 0.05 0.48 -15.56
C HIS A 59 -0.83 -0.77 -15.43
N PRO A 60 -2.01 -0.86 -16.10
CA PRO A 60 -2.93 -1.98 -15.90
C PRO A 60 -2.30 -3.36 -16.09
N VAL A 61 -1.42 -3.50 -17.09
CA VAL A 61 -0.67 -4.74 -17.32
C VAL A 61 0.22 -5.06 -16.12
N ASP A 62 0.97 -4.09 -15.61
CA ASP A 62 1.80 -4.29 -14.42
C ASP A 62 0.96 -4.70 -13.21
N TYR A 63 -0.20 -4.07 -12.99
CA TYR A 63 -1.04 -4.37 -11.85
C TYR A 63 -1.59 -5.80 -11.91
N LEU A 64 -2.13 -6.21 -13.06
CA LEU A 64 -2.81 -7.50 -13.22
C LEU A 64 -1.85 -8.69 -13.40
N SER A 65 -0.62 -8.44 -13.84
CA SER A 65 0.39 -9.51 -14.00
C SER A 65 1.33 -9.67 -12.82
N SER A 66 1.30 -8.75 -11.85
CA SER A 66 2.15 -8.80 -10.65
C SER A 66 1.52 -9.66 -9.57
N SER A 67 2.35 -10.41 -8.86
CA SER A 67 2.02 -10.98 -7.55
C SER A 67 1.69 -9.88 -6.52
N TYR A 68 1.06 -10.28 -5.43
CA TYR A 68 0.59 -9.35 -4.40
C TYR A 68 1.70 -8.42 -3.87
N TYR A 69 2.86 -8.99 -3.50
CA TYR A 69 3.96 -8.21 -2.97
C TYR A 69 4.76 -7.45 -4.04
N GLU A 70 4.70 -7.84 -5.31
CA GLU A 70 5.24 -7.05 -6.41
C GLU A 70 4.47 -5.74 -6.58
N ILE A 71 3.14 -5.75 -6.46
CA ILE A 71 2.31 -4.52 -6.48
C ILE A 71 2.75 -3.57 -5.36
N TRP A 72 3.02 -4.11 -4.17
CA TRP A 72 3.47 -3.33 -3.02
C TRP A 72 4.85 -2.71 -3.27
N LEU A 73 5.79 -3.50 -3.76
CA LEU A 73 7.17 -3.06 -4.02
C LEU A 73 7.20 -2.01 -5.14
N LYS A 74 6.54 -2.24 -6.27
CA LYS A 74 6.42 -1.27 -7.38
C LYS A 74 5.79 0.05 -6.92
N GLY A 75 4.76 -0.02 -6.07
CA GLY A 75 4.16 1.16 -5.47
C GLY A 75 5.12 1.91 -4.54
N LEU A 76 5.88 1.17 -3.71
CA LEU A 76 6.86 1.73 -2.78
C LEU A 76 8.02 2.42 -3.50
N GLU A 77 8.58 1.81 -4.54
CA GLU A 77 9.64 2.41 -5.36
C GLU A 77 9.21 3.76 -5.94
N ARG A 78 7.98 3.84 -6.44
CA ARG A 78 7.43 5.12 -6.94
C ARG A 78 7.21 6.13 -5.83
N LEU A 79 6.76 5.71 -4.64
CA LEU A 79 6.60 6.59 -3.48
C LEU A 79 7.92 7.19 -3.02
N VAL A 80 8.95 6.36 -2.81
CA VAL A 80 10.24 6.86 -2.32
C VAL A 80 10.90 7.81 -3.31
N VAL A 81 10.71 7.59 -4.61
CA VAL A 81 11.15 8.54 -5.64
C VAL A 81 10.32 9.81 -5.64
N ALA A 82 8.99 9.72 -5.57
CA ALA A 82 8.09 10.88 -5.59
C ALA A 82 8.32 11.82 -4.39
N TYR A 83 8.65 11.27 -3.23
CA TYR A 83 8.98 12.02 -2.01
C TYR A 83 10.49 12.29 -1.88
N GLY A 84 11.28 11.88 -2.87
CA GLY A 84 12.73 12.13 -2.93
C GLY A 84 13.53 11.47 -1.81
N LEU A 85 13.05 10.37 -1.23
CA LEU A 85 13.76 9.58 -0.22
C LEU A 85 14.78 8.62 -0.85
N ALA A 86 14.62 8.28 -2.13
CA ALA A 86 15.60 7.59 -2.95
C ALA A 86 15.46 8.05 -4.41
N SER A 87 16.54 7.99 -5.17
CA SER A 87 16.53 8.24 -6.61
C SER A 87 16.33 6.95 -7.43
N ARG A 88 15.91 7.10 -8.69
CA ARG A 88 15.87 5.96 -9.63
C ARG A 88 17.26 5.34 -9.86
N ALA A 89 18.30 6.16 -9.82
CA ALA A 89 19.68 5.70 -9.96
C ALA A 89 20.11 4.83 -8.78
N GLU A 90 19.71 5.18 -7.56
CA GLU A 90 19.98 4.37 -6.36
C GLU A 90 19.25 3.03 -6.38
N ILE A 91 17.98 3.03 -6.78
CA ILE A 91 17.20 1.80 -6.94
C ILE A 91 17.85 0.90 -7.99
N GLY A 92 18.21 1.45 -9.17
CA GLY A 92 18.88 0.69 -10.23
C GLY A 92 20.28 0.19 -9.84
N ALA A 93 21.02 0.95 -9.03
CA ALA A 93 22.34 0.57 -8.55
C ALA A 93 22.29 -0.41 -7.36
N GLY A 94 21.13 -0.56 -6.71
CA GLY A 94 20.96 -1.38 -5.51
C GLY A 94 21.75 -0.87 -4.29
N ARG A 95 22.17 0.39 -4.30
CA ARG A 95 22.96 1.01 -3.22
C ARG A 95 22.70 2.50 -3.12
N MET A 96 22.92 3.04 -1.93
CA MET A 96 22.90 4.48 -1.69
C MET A 96 23.98 5.17 -2.52
N LEU A 97 23.59 6.25 -3.21
CA LEU A 97 24.46 7.10 -4.03
C LEU A 97 24.54 8.50 -3.44
N GLU A 98 23.47 8.95 -2.78
CA GLU A 98 23.38 10.24 -2.11
C GLU A 98 23.08 10.04 -0.62
N PRO A 99 23.48 10.95 0.27
CA PRO A 99 23.13 10.85 1.69
C PRO A 99 21.62 10.77 1.92
N ALA A 100 21.19 9.82 2.75
CA ALA A 100 19.78 9.63 3.07
C ALA A 100 19.17 10.88 3.70
N LYS A 101 17.97 11.27 3.22
CA LYS A 101 17.23 12.39 3.80
C LYS A 101 16.66 12.02 5.17
N PRO A 102 16.61 12.97 6.12
CA PRO A 102 16.03 12.72 7.42
C PRO A 102 14.52 12.46 7.31
N VAL A 103 14.03 11.49 8.08
CA VAL A 103 12.60 11.18 8.22
C VAL A 103 12.15 11.45 9.64
N LYS A 104 10.84 11.72 9.82
CA LYS A 104 10.27 12.06 11.13
C LYS A 104 10.40 10.92 12.14
N ASN A 105 10.19 9.68 11.70
CA ASN A 105 10.19 8.50 12.54
C ASN A 105 11.00 7.38 11.90
N ILE A 106 11.68 6.59 12.72
CA ILE A 106 12.38 5.38 12.32
C ILE A 106 11.82 4.22 13.14
N LEU A 107 11.25 3.22 12.47
CA LEU A 107 10.75 2.02 13.11
C LEU A 107 11.91 1.08 13.42
N THR A 108 12.42 1.12 14.65
CA THR A 108 13.47 0.21 15.11
C THR A 108 12.89 -1.16 15.46
N ALA A 109 13.71 -2.22 15.37
CA ALA A 109 13.27 -3.60 15.60
C ALA A 109 12.53 -3.80 16.93
N GLY A 110 13.04 -3.23 18.03
CA GLY A 110 12.40 -3.33 19.36
C GLY A 110 11.06 -2.61 19.48
N LYS A 111 10.66 -1.77 18.52
CA LYS A 111 9.39 -1.05 18.52
C LYS A 111 8.31 -1.71 17.65
N VAL A 112 8.68 -2.68 16.80
CA VAL A 112 7.76 -3.27 15.80
C VAL A 112 6.50 -3.83 16.45
N ALA A 113 6.64 -4.73 17.43
CA ALA A 113 5.50 -5.39 18.06
C ALA A 113 4.53 -4.39 18.73
N ALA A 114 5.06 -3.43 19.48
CA ALA A 114 4.26 -2.41 20.16
C ALA A 114 3.55 -1.47 19.16
N THR A 115 4.23 -1.08 18.07
CA THR A 115 3.64 -0.25 17.01
C THR A 115 2.51 -0.97 16.29
N LEU A 116 2.70 -2.24 15.91
CA LEU A 116 1.66 -3.02 15.23
C LEU A 116 0.47 -3.30 16.14
N ALA A 117 0.70 -3.63 17.41
CA ALA A 117 -0.38 -3.85 18.39
C ALA A 117 -1.21 -2.58 18.63
N LYS A 118 -0.60 -1.40 18.56
CA LYS A 118 -1.30 -0.11 18.70
C LYS A 118 -2.20 0.21 17.49
N GLY A 119 -1.80 -0.22 16.29
CA GLY A 119 -2.52 0.06 15.05
C GLY A 119 -2.53 1.53 14.65
N GLY A 120 -3.34 1.86 13.63
CA GLY A 120 -3.54 3.21 13.11
C GLY A 120 -5.04 3.50 12.92
N PRO A 121 -5.72 4.14 13.89
CA PRO A 121 -7.16 4.39 13.78
C PRO A 121 -7.44 5.37 12.63
N PRO A 122 -8.39 5.06 11.73
CA PRO A 122 -8.75 5.94 10.62
C PRO A 122 -9.69 7.09 11.06
N THR A 123 -10.24 7.01 12.27
CA THR A 123 -11.20 7.96 12.81
C THR A 123 -10.52 9.25 13.25
N GLY A 124 -10.87 10.34 12.58
CA GLY A 124 -10.60 11.70 13.03
C GLY A 124 -11.78 12.31 13.79
N PRO A 125 -11.63 13.54 14.31
CA PRO A 125 -12.73 14.28 14.94
C PRO A 125 -13.91 14.45 13.97
N GLN A 126 -15.12 14.12 14.41
CA GLN A 126 -16.34 14.31 13.60
C GLN A 126 -16.67 15.81 13.53
N GLN A 127 -16.43 16.44 12.38
CA GLN A 127 -16.65 17.88 12.21
C GLN A 127 -18.07 18.24 11.71
N ARG A 128 -18.82 17.27 11.18
CA ARG A 128 -20.17 17.46 10.64
C ARG A 128 -21.09 16.33 11.05
N LEU A 129 -22.37 16.67 11.27
CA LEU A 129 -23.44 15.71 11.43
C LEU A 129 -23.60 14.86 10.15
N PRO A 130 -23.98 13.58 10.26
CA PRO A 130 -24.25 12.73 9.10
C PRO A 130 -25.34 13.34 8.21
N LEU A 131 -25.11 13.34 6.89
CA LEU A 131 -26.10 13.81 5.90
C LEU A 131 -27.26 12.81 5.69
N SER A 132 -27.18 11.63 6.28
CA SER A 132 -28.18 10.58 6.16
C SER A 132 -28.33 9.77 7.44
N ASN A 133 -29.43 9.01 7.47
CA ASN A 133 -29.65 7.95 8.43
C ASN A 133 -29.81 6.61 7.69
N LYS A 134 -30.04 5.54 8.45
CA LYS A 134 -30.18 4.18 7.90
C LYS A 134 -31.34 4.03 6.90
N ALA A 135 -32.35 4.89 6.95
CA ALA A 135 -33.51 4.87 6.04
C ALA A 135 -33.31 5.74 4.80
N THR A 136 -32.23 6.54 4.73
CA THR A 136 -31.95 7.38 3.57
C THR A 136 -31.61 6.52 2.37
N ARG A 137 -32.44 6.58 1.33
CA ARG A 137 -32.16 5.99 0.04
C ARG A 137 -31.45 7.00 -0.84
N TRP A 138 -30.24 6.66 -1.26
CA TRP A 138 -29.37 7.54 -2.04
C TRP A 138 -29.55 7.41 -3.55
N TRP A 139 -30.16 6.33 -4.02
CA TRP A 139 -30.39 6.05 -5.44
C TRP A 139 -31.89 6.07 -5.79
N PRO A 140 -32.38 6.99 -6.62
CA PRO A 140 -33.75 6.95 -7.10
C PRO A 140 -33.87 5.87 -8.17
N GLY A 141 -34.53 4.75 -7.83
CA GLY A 141 -34.88 3.68 -8.78
C GLY A 141 -34.44 2.25 -8.42
N ALA A 142 -33.86 2.02 -7.25
CA ALA A 142 -33.74 0.66 -6.70
C ALA A 142 -35.09 0.13 -6.22
#